data_AF-A0A1G8H3W2-F1
#
_entry.id   AF-A0A1G8H3W2-F1
#
_cell.length_a   1.000
_cell.length_b   1.000
_cell.length_c   1.000
_cell.angle_alpha   90.00
_cell.angle_beta   90.00
_cell.angle_gamma   90.00
#
_symmetry.space_group_name_H-M   'P 1'
#
loop_
_entity.id
_entity.type
_entity.pdbx_description
1 polymer ?
#
loop_
_entity_poly.entity_id
_entity_poly.type
_entity_poly.pdbx_seq_one_letter_code
_entity_poly.pdbx_strand_id
1 'polypeptide(L)'
;MKSYMTQWNQIYNYWKGLNVPEVQIRDFIIGENTINSPWYDLKENRQQYFQETPLKETARHLSVTLKDKDQELIAAYKILAYMKYHQSQALFHPLKEVLDKFYVNPFHGWWHSQARIVLPHSVDYDYTIQRNSDEDWRNTIANAAKTWKDIAKDWAIIKIPDFMNYDSPEYEAFETFSQKKHEEKEYREYLRLKEKFENNN
;
A
#
# COMPACT_ATOMS: atom_id res chain seq x y z
N MET A 1 21.67 0.08 29.49
CA MET A 1 21.05 0.01 28.14
C MET A 1 20.25 1.28 27.92
N LYS A 2 20.46 2.02 26.83
CA LYS A 2 19.49 3.04 26.40
C LYS A 2 18.22 2.27 25.97
N SER A 3 17.07 2.63 26.54
CA SER A 3 15.80 2.06 26.09
C SER A 3 15.51 2.60 24.68
N TYR A 4 15.31 1.71 23.69
CA TYR A 4 14.93 2.18 22.35
C TYR A 4 13.53 2.81 22.35
N MET A 5 12.69 2.54 23.36
CA MET A 5 11.44 3.26 23.57
C MET A 5 11.62 4.74 23.85
N THR A 6 12.64 5.12 24.62
CA THR A 6 12.95 6.54 24.84
C THR A 6 13.33 7.22 23.53
N GLN A 7 14.11 6.55 22.68
CA GLN A 7 14.48 7.04 21.36
C GLN A 7 13.27 7.09 20.42
N TRP A 8 12.43 6.05 20.43
CA TRP A 8 11.19 6.00 19.65
C TRP A 8 10.23 7.13 20.02
N ASN A 9 10.03 7.43 21.30
CA ASN A 9 9.18 8.54 21.72
C ASN A 9 9.68 9.89 21.17
N GLN A 10 11.00 10.09 21.07
CA GLN A 10 11.57 11.28 20.43
C GLN A 10 11.33 11.29 18.93
N ILE A 11 11.51 10.15 18.26
CA ILE A 11 11.25 9.96 16.84
C ILE A 11 9.77 10.25 16.51
N TYR A 12 8.85 9.65 17.26
CA TYR A 12 7.42 9.80 17.03
C TYR A 12 6.94 11.22 17.31
N ASN A 13 7.44 11.88 18.36
CA ASN A 13 7.14 13.28 18.61
C ASN A 13 7.66 14.20 17.50
N TYR A 14 8.87 13.94 16.98
CA TYR A 14 9.40 14.66 15.84
C TYR A 14 8.55 14.43 14.58
N TRP A 15 8.19 13.18 14.28
CA TRP A 15 7.30 12.82 13.17
C TRP A 15 5.95 13.55 13.23
N LYS A 16 5.30 13.57 14.39
CA LYS A 16 4.02 14.30 14.57
C LYS A 16 4.16 15.77 14.22
N GLY A 17 5.25 16.42 14.66
CA GLY A 17 5.53 17.82 14.33
C GLY A 17 5.70 18.10 12.83
N LEU A 18 5.95 17.08 12.02
CA LEU A 18 6.07 17.21 10.57
C LEU A 18 4.72 17.19 9.84
N ASN A 19 3.60 16.87 10.51
CA ASN A 19 2.25 16.92 9.93
C ASN A 19 2.14 16.20 8.57
N VAL A 20 2.47 14.90 8.55
CA VAL A 20 2.38 14.08 7.33
C VAL A 20 0.92 13.72 7.07
N PRO A 21 0.32 14.13 5.94
CA PRO A 21 -1.06 13.80 5.62
C PRO A 21 -1.23 12.33 5.23
N GLU A 22 -2.48 11.86 5.27
CA GLU A 22 -2.85 10.57 4.69
C GLU A 22 -3.10 10.69 3.19
N VAL A 23 -2.86 9.59 2.48
CA VAL A 23 -3.16 9.50 1.05
C VAL A 23 -4.68 9.49 0.86
N GLN A 24 -5.19 10.28 -0.08
CA GLN A 24 -6.62 10.33 -0.36
C GLN A 24 -7.13 8.95 -0.83
N ILE A 25 -8.25 8.50 -0.29
CA ILE A 25 -8.99 7.33 -0.80
C ILE A 25 -10.16 7.83 -1.64
N ARG A 26 -10.37 7.22 -2.81
CA ARG A 26 -11.51 7.48 -3.69
C ARG A 26 -12.28 6.19 -3.94
N ASP A 27 -13.59 6.35 -4.13
CA ASP A 27 -14.45 5.21 -4.46
C ASP A 27 -14.16 4.72 -5.88
N PHE A 28 -14.35 3.42 -6.08
CA PHE A 28 -14.23 2.79 -7.38
C PHE A 28 -15.50 3.00 -8.19
N ILE A 29 -15.35 3.54 -9.39
CA ILE A 29 -16.46 3.80 -10.31
C ILE A 29 -16.42 2.75 -11.43
N ILE A 30 -17.46 1.93 -11.49
CA ILE A 30 -17.61 0.85 -12.48
C ILE A 30 -17.63 1.44 -13.89
N GLY A 31 -16.81 0.87 -14.79
CA GLY A 31 -16.72 1.29 -16.19
C GLY A 31 -15.77 2.47 -16.44
N GLU A 32 -15.40 3.23 -15.40
CA GLU A 32 -14.39 4.29 -15.47
C GLU A 32 -13.04 3.83 -14.92
N ASN A 33 -13.07 3.04 -13.84
CA ASN A 33 -11.87 2.58 -13.17
C ASN A 33 -11.45 1.16 -13.58
N THR A 34 -10.14 0.96 -13.67
CA THR A 34 -9.53 -0.37 -13.83
C THR A 34 -9.30 -1.03 -12.47
N ILE A 35 -9.54 -2.34 -12.39
CA ILE A 35 -9.27 -3.14 -11.19
C ILE A 35 -7.78 -3.45 -11.01
N ASN A 36 -7.00 -3.36 -12.09
CA ASN A 36 -5.62 -3.86 -12.09
C ASN A 36 -4.61 -2.88 -11.45
N SER A 37 -5.03 -1.67 -11.09
CA SER A 37 -4.18 -0.74 -10.34
C SER A 37 -5.00 0.18 -9.44
N PRO A 38 -4.70 0.27 -8.14
CA PRO A 38 -5.38 1.18 -7.25
C PRO A 38 -4.87 2.63 -7.33
N TRP A 39 -3.77 2.90 -8.03
CA TRP A 39 -3.14 4.22 -7.99
C TRP A 39 -3.76 5.19 -8.98
N TYR A 40 -4.15 6.37 -8.49
CA TYR A 40 -4.71 7.46 -9.28
C TYR A 40 -3.79 8.68 -9.24
N ASP A 41 -3.35 9.12 -10.41
CA ASP A 41 -2.57 10.34 -10.58
C ASP A 41 -3.49 11.56 -10.46
N LEU A 42 -3.29 12.38 -9.43
CA LEU A 42 -4.12 13.56 -9.19
C LEU A 42 -3.88 14.66 -10.23
N LYS A 43 -2.67 14.71 -10.81
CA LYS A 43 -2.29 15.71 -11.79
C LYS A 43 -2.76 15.32 -13.18
N GLU A 44 -2.55 14.07 -13.57
CA GLU A 44 -2.89 13.55 -14.90
C GLU A 44 -4.33 13.03 -14.99
N ASN A 45 -5.06 13.01 -13.86
CA ASN A 45 -6.46 12.61 -13.74
C ASN A 45 -6.76 11.23 -14.35
N ARG A 46 -5.89 10.25 -14.07
CA ARG A 46 -6.02 8.87 -14.57
C ARG A 46 -5.38 7.86 -13.63
N GLN A 47 -5.85 6.60 -13.70
CA GLN A 47 -5.17 5.50 -13.03
C GLN A 47 -3.83 5.20 -13.71
N GLN A 48 -2.82 4.92 -12.90
CA GLN A 48 -1.47 4.59 -13.34
C GLN A 48 -1.10 3.19 -12.86
N TYR A 49 -0.42 2.44 -13.72
CA TYR A 49 0.18 1.17 -13.36
C TYR A 49 1.56 1.40 -12.77
N PHE A 50 1.84 0.75 -11.66
CA PHE A 50 3.13 0.86 -11.00
C PHE A 50 3.73 -0.50 -10.71
N GLN A 51 5.05 -0.53 -10.75
CA GLN A 51 5.79 -1.58 -10.06
C GLN A 51 5.56 -1.45 -8.55
N GLU A 52 5.37 -2.60 -7.91
CA GLU A 52 5.19 -2.71 -6.47
C GLU A 52 6.48 -2.29 -5.76
N THR A 53 6.35 -1.44 -4.74
CA THR A 53 7.47 -0.97 -3.92
C THR A 53 7.07 -0.92 -2.44
N PRO A 54 8.01 -0.97 -1.49
CA PRO A 54 7.70 -0.88 -0.06
C PRO A 54 6.81 0.32 0.28
N LEU A 55 7.06 1.49 -0.31
CA LEU A 55 6.25 2.70 -0.10
C LEU A 55 4.81 2.52 -0.59
N LYS A 56 4.63 1.97 -1.80
CA LYS A 56 3.31 1.84 -2.41
C LYS A 56 2.47 0.76 -1.75
N GLU A 57 3.07 -0.39 -1.45
CA GLU A 57 2.39 -1.46 -0.74
C GLU A 57 2.01 -1.05 0.68
N THR A 58 2.87 -0.27 1.34
CA THR A 58 2.53 0.32 2.65
C THR A 58 1.38 1.31 2.52
N ALA A 59 1.37 2.19 1.52
CA ALA A 59 0.30 3.16 1.34
C ALA A 59 -1.06 2.48 1.11
N ARG A 60 -1.07 1.43 0.27
CA ARG A 60 -2.23 0.57 0.03
C ARG A 60 -2.71 -0.08 1.32
N HIS A 61 -1.81 -0.70 2.08
CA HIS A 61 -2.18 -1.37 3.33
C HIS A 61 -2.70 -0.40 4.39
N LEU A 62 -2.05 0.75 4.55
CA LEU A 62 -2.50 1.79 5.48
C LEU A 62 -3.90 2.28 5.14
N SER A 63 -4.20 2.44 3.85
CA SER A 63 -5.50 2.94 3.37
C SER A 63 -6.65 1.96 3.58
N VAL A 64 -6.38 0.66 3.55
CA VAL A 64 -7.41 -0.39 3.60
C VAL A 64 -7.52 -1.00 4.99
N THR A 65 -6.39 -1.38 5.58
CA THR A 65 -6.34 -2.25 6.75
C THR A 65 -6.09 -1.48 8.04
N LEU A 66 -5.30 -0.40 7.98
CA LEU A 66 -4.87 0.35 9.17
C LEU A 66 -5.49 1.76 9.27
N LYS A 67 -6.47 2.09 8.43
CA LYS A 67 -7.09 3.43 8.36
C LYS A 67 -7.55 3.96 9.73
N ASP A 68 -8.06 3.08 10.58
CA ASP A 68 -8.62 3.41 11.91
C ASP A 68 -7.73 2.91 13.07
N LYS A 69 -6.44 2.63 12.80
CA LYS A 69 -5.50 2.13 13.81
C LYS A 69 -4.70 3.28 14.45
N ASP A 70 -3.91 2.90 15.45
CA ASP A 70 -3.05 3.81 16.20
C ASP A 70 -2.12 4.61 15.27
N GLN A 71 -2.08 5.93 15.46
CA GLN A 71 -1.24 6.83 14.68
C GLN A 71 0.26 6.56 14.88
N GLU A 72 0.65 6.03 16.03
CA GLU A 72 2.01 5.55 16.29
C GLU A 72 2.37 4.36 15.39
N LEU A 73 1.44 3.42 15.20
CA LEU A 73 1.60 2.27 14.32
C LEU A 73 1.69 2.70 12.85
N ILE A 74 0.82 3.61 12.41
CA ILE A 74 0.84 4.17 11.06
C ILE A 74 2.18 4.86 10.79
N ALA A 75 2.65 5.69 11.72
CA ALA A 75 3.95 6.36 11.61
C ALA A 75 5.10 5.35 11.51
N ALA A 76 5.10 4.31 12.35
CA ALA A 76 6.13 3.27 12.32
C ALA A 76 6.20 2.55 10.96
N TYR A 77 5.05 2.19 10.38
CA TYR A 77 5.02 1.58 9.04
C TYR A 77 5.51 2.53 7.94
N LYS A 78 5.10 3.81 7.97
CA LYS A 78 5.55 4.82 7.01
C LYS A 78 7.08 5.00 7.04
N ILE A 79 7.66 5.06 8.24
CA ILE A 79 9.11 5.19 8.42
C ILE A 79 9.84 3.93 7.96
N LEU A 80 9.35 2.74 8.33
CA LEU A 80 9.95 1.47 7.92
C LEU A 80 9.93 1.29 6.40
N ALA A 81 8.83 1.65 5.75
CA ALA A 81 8.68 1.57 4.30
C ALA A 81 9.71 2.45 3.57
N TYR A 82 9.92 3.68 4.07
CA TYR A 82 10.95 4.59 3.56
C TYR A 82 12.35 3.96 3.72
N MET A 83 12.67 3.48 4.92
CA MET A 83 13.96 2.87 5.20
C MET A 83 14.25 1.67 4.30
N LYS A 84 13.25 0.83 4.05
CA LYS A 84 13.37 -0.32 3.15
C LYS A 84 13.56 0.10 1.70
N TYR A 85 12.79 1.08 1.23
CA TYR A 85 12.90 1.60 -0.13
C TYR A 85 14.30 2.21 -0.40
N HIS A 86 14.89 2.85 0.60
CA HIS A 86 16.20 3.48 0.50
C HIS A 86 17.34 2.64 1.07
N GLN A 87 17.09 1.40 1.47
CA GLN A 87 18.09 0.50 2.06
C GLN A 87 18.83 1.11 3.28
N SER A 88 18.16 1.95 4.09
CA SER A 88 18.74 2.54 5.32
C SER A 88 18.40 1.69 6.55
N GLN A 89 19.34 1.56 7.49
CA GLN A 89 19.20 0.81 8.75
C GLN A 89 19.13 1.72 9.99
N ALA A 90 19.13 3.05 9.83
CA ALA A 90 19.37 4.04 10.90
C ALA A 90 18.46 3.88 12.14
N LEU A 91 17.22 3.44 11.94
CA LEU A 91 16.20 3.34 12.98
C LEU A 91 15.67 1.92 13.20
N PHE A 92 16.40 0.89 12.76
CA PHE A 92 15.89 -0.48 12.79
C PHE A 92 15.49 -0.94 14.20
N HIS A 93 16.36 -0.76 15.19
CA HIS A 93 16.08 -1.20 16.56
C HIS A 93 14.86 -0.51 17.21
N PRO A 94 14.75 0.84 17.25
CA PRO A 94 13.56 1.49 17.80
C PRO A 94 12.27 1.18 17.02
N LEU A 95 12.34 1.04 15.69
CA LEU A 95 11.18 0.65 14.88
C LEU A 95 10.75 -0.80 15.12
N LYS A 96 11.72 -1.72 15.22
CA LYS A 96 11.43 -3.11 15.54
C LYS A 96 10.73 -3.20 16.90
N GLU A 97 11.28 -2.55 17.93
CA GLU A 97 10.71 -2.61 19.27
C GLU A 97 9.29 -2.03 19.33
N VAL A 98 8.98 -0.94 18.61
CA VAL A 98 7.60 -0.41 18.57
C VAL A 98 6.67 -1.35 17.78
N LEU A 99 7.08 -1.83 16.62
CA LEU A 99 6.26 -2.71 15.79
C LEU A 99 5.99 -4.04 16.48
N ASP A 100 6.95 -4.56 17.24
CA ASP A 100 6.80 -5.76 18.06
C ASP A 100 5.71 -5.60 19.14
N LYS A 101 5.46 -4.39 19.67
CA LYS A 101 4.33 -4.17 20.61
C LYS A 101 2.97 -4.40 19.96
N PHE A 102 2.86 -4.02 18.69
CA PHE A 102 1.65 -4.19 17.90
C PHE A 102 1.62 -5.58 17.23
N TYR A 103 2.69 -6.36 17.36
CA TYR A 103 2.83 -7.69 16.78
C TYR A 103 2.15 -8.74 17.66
N VAL A 104 0.83 -8.85 17.50
CA VAL A 104 0.05 -10.02 17.94
C VAL A 104 -0.25 -10.83 16.66
N ASN A 105 0.55 -11.86 16.38
CA ASN A 105 0.41 -12.67 15.16
C ASN A 105 -0.96 -13.40 15.15
N PRO A 106 -1.73 -13.48 14.04
CA PRO A 106 -1.26 -13.48 12.66
C PRO A 106 -1.88 -12.40 11.77
N PHE A 107 -1.04 -11.47 11.31
CA PHE A 107 -1.28 -10.76 10.04
C PHE A 107 -0.94 -11.64 8.81
N HIS A 108 -0.69 -12.94 9.00
CA HIS A 108 -0.59 -13.93 7.93
C HIS A 108 -1.96 -14.10 7.26
N GLY A 109 -2.28 -13.17 6.37
CA GLY A 109 -3.53 -13.16 5.60
C GLY A 109 -3.96 -11.76 5.13
N TRP A 110 -3.50 -10.69 5.79
CA TRP A 110 -3.94 -9.31 5.49
C TRP A 110 -2.96 -8.50 4.64
N TRP A 111 -1.78 -9.06 4.39
CA TRP A 111 -0.79 -8.47 3.51
C TRP A 111 -0.84 -9.17 2.17
N HIS A 112 -0.97 -8.38 1.10
CA HIS A 112 -0.66 -8.86 -0.25
C HIS A 112 0.70 -9.56 -0.21
N SER A 113 0.86 -10.67 -0.95
CA SER A 113 2.08 -11.49 -0.91
C SER A 113 3.35 -10.67 -1.09
N GLN A 114 3.27 -9.59 -1.87
CA GLN A 114 4.32 -8.64 -2.18
C GLN A 114 4.48 -7.53 -1.14
N ALA A 115 3.43 -7.22 -0.38
CA ALA A 115 3.50 -6.31 0.76
C ALA A 115 4.21 -6.96 1.97
N ARG A 116 4.50 -8.26 1.93
CA ARG A 116 5.37 -8.91 2.94
C ARG A 116 6.71 -8.20 3.04
N ILE A 117 7.23 -7.61 1.95
CA ILE A 117 8.46 -6.81 1.98
C ILE A 117 8.42 -5.68 2.99
N VAL A 118 7.26 -5.23 3.48
CA VAL A 118 7.13 -4.14 4.46
C VAL A 118 7.07 -4.62 5.90
N LEU A 119 6.95 -5.93 6.14
CA LEU A 119 6.89 -6.50 7.49
C LEU A 119 8.23 -6.38 8.24
N PRO A 120 8.24 -6.08 9.54
CA PRO A 120 9.49 -5.95 10.31
C PRO A 120 10.36 -7.23 10.31
N HIS A 121 9.76 -8.39 10.05
CA HIS A 121 10.42 -9.70 10.05
C HIS A 121 10.57 -10.33 8.65
N SER A 122 10.22 -9.63 7.57
CA SER A 122 10.41 -10.17 6.22
C SER A 122 11.90 -10.38 5.96
N VAL A 123 12.22 -11.61 5.55
CA VAL A 123 13.54 -12.25 5.55
C VAL A 123 14.62 -11.50 4.75
N ASP A 124 14.25 -10.50 3.93
CA ASP A 124 15.15 -9.79 3.01
C ASP A 124 15.83 -8.54 3.60
N TYR A 125 15.75 -8.31 4.91
CA TYR A 125 16.63 -7.33 5.54
C TYR A 125 18.01 -7.95 5.70
N ASP A 126 18.72 -8.02 4.57
CA ASP A 126 20.03 -8.61 4.46
C ASP A 126 20.98 -7.89 5.43
N TYR A 127 21.50 -8.64 6.40
CA TYR A 127 22.38 -8.16 7.47
C TYR A 127 23.73 -7.62 6.93
N THR A 128 23.91 -7.62 5.61
CA THR A 128 25.09 -7.16 4.86
C THR A 128 25.05 -5.66 4.52
N ILE A 129 23.89 -5.00 4.62
CA ILE A 129 23.77 -3.55 4.42
C ILE A 129 24.55 -2.83 5.52
N GLN A 130 25.64 -2.16 5.12
CA GLN A 130 26.55 -1.47 6.04
C GLN A 130 25.78 -0.51 6.94
N ARG A 131 25.94 -0.69 8.26
CA ARG A 131 25.53 0.29 9.26
C ARG A 131 26.28 1.59 9.00
N ASN A 132 25.68 2.53 8.29
CA ASN A 132 26.07 3.92 8.39
C ASN A 132 25.61 4.41 9.77
N SER A 133 26.40 4.11 10.80
CA SER A 133 26.14 4.43 12.20
C SER A 133 26.01 5.92 12.49
N ASP A 134 26.35 6.76 11.51
CA ASP A 134 26.48 8.20 11.64
C ASP A 134 25.33 8.95 10.95
N GLU A 135 24.35 8.25 10.35
CA GLU A 135 23.17 8.89 9.76
C GLU A 135 22.30 9.47 10.90
N ASP A 136 22.18 10.81 10.96
CA ASP A 136 21.28 11.47 11.90
C ASP A 136 19.85 11.05 11.60
N TRP A 137 19.23 10.34 12.55
CA TRP A 137 17.87 9.86 12.43
C TRP A 137 16.88 10.98 12.11
N ARG A 138 17.13 12.23 12.53
CA ARG A 138 16.25 13.36 12.19
C ARG A 138 16.18 13.58 10.69
N ASN A 139 17.30 13.42 9.98
CA ASN A 139 17.32 13.52 8.51
C ASN A 139 16.53 12.38 7.87
N THR A 140 16.71 11.16 8.35
CA THR A 140 15.94 9.99 7.89
C THR A 140 14.43 10.24 8.08
N ILE A 141 14.01 10.73 9.24
CA ILE A 141 12.60 11.03 9.53
C ILE A 141 12.07 12.20 8.70
N ALA A 142 12.85 13.28 8.53
CA ALA A 142 12.46 14.41 7.72
C ALA A 142 12.28 14.03 6.24
N ASN A 143 13.20 13.21 5.70
CA ASN A 143 13.10 12.71 4.34
C ASN A 143 11.92 11.75 4.17
N ALA A 144 11.70 10.83 5.12
CA ALA A 144 10.52 9.97 5.11
C ALA A 144 9.22 10.78 5.09
N ALA A 145 9.11 11.78 5.97
CA ALA A 145 7.96 12.66 6.02
C ALA A 145 7.73 13.41 4.70
N LYS A 146 8.81 13.91 4.08
CA LYS A 146 8.74 14.56 2.76
C LYS A 146 8.23 13.59 1.69
N THR A 147 8.79 12.39 1.60
CA THR A 147 8.34 11.36 0.65
C THR A 147 6.86 11.07 0.79
N TRP A 148 6.36 10.90 2.02
CA TRP A 148 4.93 10.63 2.25
C TRP A 148 4.03 11.83 1.94
N LYS A 149 4.50 13.06 2.18
CA LYS A 149 3.79 14.27 1.76
C LYS A 149 3.69 14.37 0.24
N ASP A 150 4.77 14.08 -0.47
CA ASP A 150 4.78 14.09 -1.94
C ASP A 150 3.83 13.02 -2.48
N ILE A 151 3.82 11.82 -1.88
CA ILE A 151 2.86 10.76 -2.24
C ILE A 151 1.41 11.24 -2.03
N ALA A 152 1.08 11.75 -0.86
CA ALA A 152 -0.28 12.19 -0.55
C ALA A 152 -0.74 13.42 -1.35
N LYS A 153 0.21 14.24 -1.82
CA LYS A 153 -0.05 15.40 -2.67
C LYS A 153 -0.36 15.00 -4.11
N ASP A 154 0.41 14.05 -4.66
CA ASP A 154 0.38 13.74 -6.08
C ASP A 154 -0.55 12.55 -6.41
N TRP A 155 -0.89 11.74 -5.40
CA TRP A 155 -1.58 10.46 -5.61
C TRP A 155 -2.81 10.28 -4.72
N ALA A 156 -3.76 9.52 -5.25
CA ALA A 156 -4.87 8.92 -4.51
C ALA A 156 -4.90 7.41 -4.73
N ILE A 157 -5.58 6.71 -3.81
CA ILE A 157 -5.84 5.28 -3.88
C ILE A 157 -7.32 5.07 -4.19
N ILE A 158 -7.61 4.43 -5.31
CA ILE A 158 -8.93 3.92 -5.66
C ILE A 158 -9.17 2.65 -4.84
N LYS A 159 -10.33 2.58 -4.18
CA LYS A 159 -10.80 1.39 -3.47
C LYS A 159 -11.29 0.33 -4.45
N ILE A 160 -10.37 -0.32 -5.17
CA ILE A 160 -10.67 -1.39 -6.12
C ILE A 160 -11.40 -2.57 -5.41
N PRO A 161 -12.10 -3.45 -6.16
CA PRO A 161 -12.87 -4.56 -5.58
C PRO A 161 -12.11 -5.42 -4.58
N ASP A 162 -10.81 -5.68 -4.81
CA ASP A 162 -9.93 -6.39 -3.88
C ASP A 162 -9.83 -5.76 -2.48
N PHE A 163 -10.25 -4.49 -2.32
CA PHE A 163 -10.22 -3.74 -1.06
C PHE A 163 -11.62 -3.62 -0.44
N MET A 164 -12.65 -4.11 -1.13
CA MET A 164 -14.02 -4.05 -0.66
C MET A 164 -14.33 -5.24 0.25
N ASN A 165 -15.36 -5.10 1.07
CA ASN A 165 -15.92 -6.25 1.76
C ASN A 165 -16.74 -7.04 0.75
N TYR A 166 -16.54 -8.36 0.67
CA TYR A 166 -17.28 -9.23 -0.24
C TYR A 166 -18.81 -9.17 -0.02
N ASP A 167 -19.25 -8.89 1.22
CA ASP A 167 -20.66 -8.75 1.56
C ASP A 167 -21.20 -7.31 1.36
N SER A 168 -20.41 -6.41 0.78
CA SER A 168 -20.82 -5.02 0.59
C SER A 168 -21.66 -4.82 -0.68
N PRO A 169 -22.66 -3.90 -0.68
CA PRO A 169 -23.45 -3.57 -1.87
C PRO A 169 -22.59 -3.09 -3.04
N GLU A 170 -21.48 -2.40 -2.77
CA GLU A 170 -20.55 -1.94 -3.80
C GLU A 170 -19.85 -3.13 -4.49
N TYR A 171 -19.49 -4.16 -3.73
CA TYR A 171 -18.90 -5.38 -4.27
C TYR A 171 -19.92 -6.19 -5.08
N GLU A 172 -21.16 -6.33 -4.59
CA GLU A 172 -22.26 -6.99 -5.31
C GLU A 172 -22.55 -6.31 -6.66
N ALA A 173 -22.55 -4.97 -6.69
CA ALA A 173 -22.74 -4.20 -7.91
C ALA A 173 -21.59 -4.45 -8.92
N PHE A 174 -20.35 -4.53 -8.45
CA PHE A 174 -19.19 -4.87 -9.27
C PHE A 174 -19.28 -6.29 -9.85
N GLU A 175 -19.65 -7.29 -9.05
CA GLU A 175 -19.82 -8.68 -9.50
C GLU A 175 -20.90 -8.78 -10.57
N THR A 176 -22.05 -8.16 -10.35
CA THR A 176 -23.16 -8.14 -11.31
C THR A 176 -22.73 -7.53 -12.65
N PHE A 177 -22.02 -6.40 -12.61
CA PHE A 177 -21.49 -5.77 -13.82
C PHE A 177 -20.47 -6.68 -14.54
N SER A 178 -19.57 -7.30 -13.79
CA SER A 178 -18.52 -8.17 -14.32
C SER A 178 -19.10 -9.42 -14.99
N GLN A 179 -20.10 -10.04 -14.36
CA GLN A 179 -20.82 -11.18 -14.91
C GLN A 179 -21.52 -10.81 -16.22
N LYS A 180 -22.25 -9.70 -16.25
CA LYS A 180 -22.90 -9.23 -17.49
C LYS A 180 -21.89 -8.95 -18.61
N LYS A 181 -20.73 -8.35 -18.28
CA LYS A 181 -19.66 -8.12 -19.25
C LYS A 181 -19.04 -9.40 -19.79
N HIS A 182 -18.94 -10.42 -18.94
CA HIS A 182 -18.47 -11.74 -19.34
C HIS A 182 -19.43 -12.39 -20.34
N GLU A 183 -20.73 -12.43 -20.02
CA GLU A 183 -21.77 -12.97 -20.90
C GLU A 183 -21.84 -12.22 -22.24
N GLU A 184 -21.74 -10.90 -22.24
CA GLU A 184 -21.66 -10.08 -23.47
C GLU A 184 -20.46 -10.49 -24.34
N LYS A 185 -19.31 -10.80 -23.74
CA LYS A 185 -18.10 -11.21 -24.44
C LYS A 185 -18.23 -12.62 -25.01
N GLU A 186 -18.74 -13.57 -24.23
CA GLU A 186 -18.98 -14.94 -24.66
C GLU A 186 -19.97 -14.99 -25.83
N TYR A 187 -21.06 -14.21 -25.74
CA TYR A 187 -22.04 -14.12 -26.82
C TYR A 187 -21.43 -13.55 -28.12
N ARG A 188 -20.57 -12.53 -28.02
CA ARG A 188 -19.85 -12.00 -29.19
C ARG A 188 -18.89 -13.02 -29.81
N GLU A 189 -18.19 -13.80 -28.99
CA GLU A 189 -17.30 -14.85 -29.51
C GLU A 189 -18.08 -16.00 -30.14
N TYR A 190 -19.22 -16.38 -29.55
CA TYR A 190 -20.15 -17.34 -30.15
C TYR A 190 -20.58 -16.90 -31.56
N LEU A 191 -21.02 -15.65 -31.72
CA LEU A 191 -21.41 -15.11 -33.03
C LEU A 191 -20.26 -15.14 -34.03
N ARG A 192 -19.04 -14.77 -33.63
CA ARG A 192 -17.84 -14.83 -34.47
C ARG A 192 -17.54 -16.24 -34.95
N LEU A 193 -17.62 -17.23 -34.05
CA LEU A 193 -17.37 -18.63 -34.38
C LEU A 193 -18.47 -19.18 -35.30
N LYS A 194 -19.73 -18.88 -35.01
CA LYS A 194 -20.86 -19.25 -35.85
C LYS A 194 -20.66 -18.75 -37.28
N GLU A 195 -20.38 -17.46 -37.46
CA GLU A 195 -20.12 -16.87 -38.78
C GLU A 195 -18.92 -17.55 -39.50
N LYS A 196 -17.83 -17.81 -38.78
CA LYS A 196 -16.66 -18.50 -39.33
C LYS A 196 -16.98 -19.91 -39.82
N PHE A 197 -17.81 -20.67 -39.13
CA PHE A 197 -18.10 -22.06 -39.49
C PHE A 197 -19.30 -22.21 -40.44
N GLU A 198 -20.23 -21.26 -40.45
CA GLU A 198 -21.35 -21.25 -41.41
C GLU A 198 -20.93 -20.73 -42.80
N ASN A 199 -19.97 -19.79 -42.89
CA ASN A 199 -19.47 -19.26 -44.16
C ASN A 199 -18.34 -20.08 -44.82
N ASN A 200 -17.91 -21.18 -44.19
CA ASN A 200 -16.89 -22.10 -44.72
C ASN A 200 -17.48 -23.46 -45.18
N ASN A 201 -18.80 -23.57 -45.28
CA ASN A 201 -19.54 -24.67 -45.93
C ASN A 201 -20.27 -24.15 -47.16
#